data_AF-A0A4R2H2L5-F1
#
_entry.id   AF-A0A4R2H2L5-F1
#
_cell.length_a   1.000
_cell.length_b   1.000
_cell.length_c   1.000
_cell.angle_alpha   90.00
_cell.angle_beta   90.00
_cell.angle_gamma   90.00
#
_symmetry.space_group_name_H-M   'P 1'
#
loop_
_entity.id
_entity.type
_entity.pdbx_description
1 polymer ?
#
loop_
_entity_poly.entity_id
_entity_poly.type
_entity_poly.pdbx_seq_one_letter_code
_entity_poly.pdbx_strand_id
1 'polypeptide(L)'
;MSDLKLFEEKAVRSVWNEQEDKWYFSIVDVVEVLTESHNPQVYWRVLKKRLLAEGNQTVTNCNGLKMMAPDGKMRMTDVANTEQLLRLIQSIPSPKAEPFKQWLAQIGAERIAEIENPELAQARISTSQN
;
A
#
# COMPACT_ATOMS: atom_id res chain seq x y z
N MET A 1 5.54 -11.83 6.48
CA MET A 1 4.16 -11.96 7.01
C MET A 1 3.25 -10.99 6.25
N SER A 2 2.02 -11.40 5.90
CA SER A 2 1.02 -10.47 5.33
C SER A 2 0.42 -9.66 6.48
N ASP A 3 0.45 -8.35 6.39
CA ASP A 3 -0.09 -7.44 7.42
C ASP A 3 -1.24 -6.62 6.81
N LEU A 4 -2.15 -6.15 7.64
CA LEU A 4 -3.26 -5.30 7.23
C LEU A 4 -3.06 -3.94 7.89
N LYS A 5 -2.89 -2.89 7.09
CA LYS A 5 -2.80 -1.53 7.63
C LYS A 5 -4.15 -0.83 7.44
N LEU A 6 -4.63 -0.16 8.48
CA LEU A 6 -5.89 0.57 8.43
C LEU A 6 -5.60 2.04 8.11
N PHE A 7 -6.23 2.54 7.05
CA PHE A 7 -6.33 3.97 6.77
C PHE A 7 -7.81 4.35 6.88
N GLU A 8 -8.15 5.21 7.83
CA GLU A 8 -9.55 5.43 8.25
C GLU A 8 -10.19 4.06 8.61
N GLU A 9 -11.23 3.66 7.90
CA GLU A 9 -11.93 2.38 8.05
C GLU A 9 -11.61 1.40 6.91
N LYS A 10 -10.71 1.79 5.99
CA LYS A 10 -10.34 0.97 4.84
C LYS A 10 -9.05 0.22 5.10
N ALA A 11 -9.13 -1.09 4.88
CA ALA A 11 -8.00 -1.98 4.95
C ALA A 11 -7.14 -1.87 3.68
N VAL A 12 -5.85 -1.57 3.86
CA VAL A 12 -4.83 -1.63 2.81
C VAL A 12 -3.97 -2.86 3.07
N ARG A 13 -4.04 -3.84 2.17
CA ARG A 13 -3.21 -5.05 2.27
C ARG A 13 -1.76 -4.69 2.06
N SER A 14 -0.91 -5.14 2.97
CA SER A 14 0.52 -4.95 2.90
C SER A 14 1.29 -6.22 3.22
N VAL A 15 2.54 -6.24 2.77
CA VAL A 15 3.47 -7.32 3.09
C VAL A 15 4.83 -6.71 3.34
N TRP A 16 5.45 -7.18 4.42
CA TRP A 16 6.82 -6.83 4.73
C TRP A 16 7.78 -7.73 3.97
N ASN A 17 8.71 -7.13 3.23
CA ASN A 17 9.82 -7.83 2.59
C ASN A 17 11.08 -7.64 3.44
N GLU A 18 11.51 -8.70 4.11
CA GLU A 18 12.68 -8.72 4.99
C GLU A 18 14.01 -8.55 4.23
N GLN A 19 14.08 -8.94 2.96
CA GLN A 19 15.32 -8.84 2.17
C GLN A 19 15.61 -7.40 1.75
N GLU A 20 14.55 -6.64 1.47
CA GLU A 20 14.65 -5.25 1.03
C GLU A 20 14.42 -4.24 2.16
N ASP A 21 14.05 -4.72 3.35
CA ASP A 21 13.63 -3.89 4.50
C ASP A 21 12.51 -2.89 4.11
N LYS A 22 11.54 -3.38 3.31
CA LYS A 22 10.50 -2.54 2.69
C LYS A 22 9.10 -3.12 2.85
N TRP A 23 8.14 -2.23 3.06
CA TRP A 23 6.73 -2.51 2.90
C TRP A 23 6.32 -2.48 1.42
N TYR A 24 5.51 -3.44 1.02
CA TYR A 24 4.77 -3.45 -0.23
C TYR A 24 3.28 -3.40 0.06
N PHE A 25 2.54 -2.56 -0.66
CA PHE A 25 1.11 -2.41 -0.50
C PHE A 25 0.37 -2.75 -1.80
N SER A 26 -0.84 -3.29 -1.67
CA SER A 26 -1.74 -3.52 -2.82
C SER A 26 -2.10 -2.21 -3.49
N ILE A 27 -1.71 -2.04 -4.76
CA ILE A 27 -2.03 -0.82 -5.52
C ILE A 27 -3.54 -0.67 -5.70
N VAL A 28 -4.26 -1.78 -5.89
CA VAL A 28 -5.73 -1.76 -6.05
C VAL A 28 -6.41 -1.22 -4.80
N ASP A 29 -5.93 -1.58 -3.61
CA ASP A 29 -6.51 -1.12 -2.34
C ASP A 29 -6.24 0.38 -2.15
N VAL A 30 -5.02 0.83 -2.49
CA VAL A 30 -4.68 2.26 -2.47
C VAL A 30 -5.55 3.05 -3.46
N VAL A 31 -5.75 2.53 -4.67
CA VAL A 31 -6.66 3.14 -5.65
C VAL A 31 -8.08 3.21 -5.11
N GLU A 32 -8.58 2.16 -4.46
CA GLU A 32 -9.90 2.16 -3.82
C GLU A 32 -10.03 3.20 -2.71
N VAL A 33 -9.00 3.35 -1.87
CA VAL A 33 -8.95 4.37 -0.82
C VAL A 33 -9.01 5.76 -1.42
N LEU A 34 -8.15 6.05 -2.40
CA LEU A 34 -8.00 7.39 -2.96
C LEU A 34 -9.15 7.80 -3.88
N THR A 35 -9.69 6.87 -4.65
CA THR A 35 -10.67 7.19 -5.70
C THR A 35 -12.10 6.87 -5.31
N GLU A 36 -12.30 6.04 -4.28
CA GLU A 36 -13.61 5.47 -3.91
C GLU A 36 -14.33 4.80 -5.09
N SER A 37 -13.55 4.36 -6.10
CA SER A 37 -14.10 3.72 -7.28
C SER A 37 -14.80 2.42 -6.91
N HIS A 38 -16.00 2.20 -7.46
CA HIS A 38 -16.69 0.91 -7.36
C HIS A 38 -15.93 -0.24 -8.03
N ASN A 39 -15.00 0.06 -8.95
CA ASN A 39 -14.15 -0.93 -9.60
C ASN A 39 -12.69 -0.45 -9.66
N PRO A 40 -11.95 -0.53 -8.54
CA PRO A 40 -10.59 -0.02 -8.44
C PRO A 40 -9.60 -0.77 -9.35
N GLN A 41 -9.89 -2.04 -9.69
CA GLN A 41 -9.09 -2.82 -10.63
C GLN A 41 -9.16 -2.25 -12.06
N VAL A 42 -10.36 -1.87 -12.50
CA VAL A 42 -10.55 -1.23 -13.82
C VAL A 42 -9.91 0.16 -13.82
N TYR A 43 -10.09 0.93 -12.75
CA TYR A 43 -9.42 2.23 -12.60
C TYR A 43 -7.90 2.07 -12.73
N TRP A 44 -7.30 1.15 -11.98
CA TRP A 44 -5.86 0.87 -12.03
C TRP A 44 -5.41 0.48 -13.44
N ARG A 45 -6.13 -0.42 -14.12
CA ARG A 45 -5.80 -0.83 -15.49
C ARG A 45 -5.79 0.35 -16.47
N VAL A 46 -6.74 1.28 -16.34
CA VAL A 46 -6.81 2.47 -17.19
C VAL A 46 -5.69 3.45 -16.86
N LEU A 47 -5.44 3.71 -15.57
CA LEU A 47 -4.34 4.56 -15.11
C LEU A 47 -2.99 4.02 -15.59
N LYS A 48 -2.73 2.72 -15.42
CA LYS A 48 -1.52 2.04 -15.88
C LYS A 48 -1.28 2.22 -17.37
N LYS A 49 -2.33 2.07 -18.20
CA LYS A 49 -2.23 2.31 -19.65
C LYS A 49 -1.89 3.76 -19.99
N ARG A 50 -2.53 4.73 -19.31
CA ARG A 50 -2.25 6.16 -19.50
C ARG A 50 -0.80 6.50 -19.15
N LEU A 51 -0.35 6.06 -17.98
CA LEU A 51 1.01 6.28 -17.50
C LEU A 51 2.07 5.67 -18.43
N LEU A 52 1.83 4.47 -18.96
CA LEU A 52 2.70 3.87 -19.98
C LEU A 52 2.75 4.69 -21.28
N ALA A 53 1.61 5.20 -21.74
CA ALA A 53 1.54 6.04 -22.95
C ALA A 53 2.25 7.39 -22.77
N GLU A 54 2.28 7.92 -21.55
CA GLU A 54 3.03 9.14 -21.17
C GLU A 54 4.53 8.88 -20.93
N GLY A 55 4.99 7.63 -21.05
CA GLY A 55 6.39 7.25 -20.79
C GLY A 55 6.76 7.16 -19.30
N ASN A 56 5.77 7.14 -18.40
CA ASN A 56 6.00 7.03 -16.96
C ASN A 56 6.40 5.59 -16.59
N GLN A 57 7.63 5.44 -16.12
CA GLN A 57 8.22 4.14 -15.76
C GLN A 57 7.77 3.60 -14.39
N THR A 58 7.05 4.40 -13.59
CA THR A 58 6.61 4.02 -12.23
C THR A 58 5.75 2.75 -12.25
N VAL A 59 4.98 2.55 -13.33
CA VAL A 59 4.08 1.39 -13.48
C VAL A 59 4.75 0.15 -14.09
N THR A 60 5.94 0.31 -14.66
CA THR A 60 6.72 -0.79 -15.26
C THR A 60 7.44 -1.60 -14.19
N ASN A 61 7.71 -0.99 -13.02
CA ASN A 61 8.41 -1.61 -11.89
C ASN A 61 7.45 -2.11 -10.80
N CYS A 62 6.14 -2.23 -11.07
CA CYS A 62 5.21 -2.82 -10.12
C CYS A 62 5.46 -4.32 -10.04
N ASN A 63 5.77 -4.81 -8.83
CA ASN A 63 5.92 -6.24 -8.59
C ASN A 63 4.52 -6.87 -8.43
N GLY A 64 4.34 -8.09 -8.94
CA GLY A 64 3.17 -8.89 -8.63
C GLY A 64 3.46 -9.73 -7.38
N LEU A 65 2.69 -9.57 -6.30
CA LEU A 65 2.77 -10.43 -5.13
C LEU A 65 1.43 -11.14 -4.87
N LYS A 66 1.50 -12.36 -4.34
CA LYS A 66 0.30 -13.06 -3.86
C LYS A 66 -0.12 -12.48 -2.52
N MET A 67 -1.33 -11.92 -2.47
CA MET A 67 -1.95 -11.40 -1.25
C MET A 67 -3.32 -12.05 -1.05
N MET A 68 -3.75 -12.16 0.20
CA MET A 68 -5.11 -12.63 0.52
C MET A 68 -6.12 -11.59 0.04
N ALA A 69 -7.09 -12.00 -0.79
CA ALA A 69 -8.18 -11.13 -1.22
C ALA A 69 -9.33 -11.15 -0.20
N PRO A 70 -10.28 -10.20 -0.28
CA PRO A 70 -11.43 -10.16 0.63
C PRO A 70 -12.29 -11.44 0.63
N ASP A 71 -12.24 -12.23 -0.44
CA ASP A 71 -12.90 -13.54 -0.57
C ASP A 71 -12.13 -14.69 0.13
N GLY A 72 -11.06 -14.37 0.87
CA GLY A 72 -10.20 -15.32 1.57
C GLY A 72 -9.22 -16.09 0.67
N LYS A 73 -9.18 -15.81 -0.64
CA LYS A 73 -8.32 -16.54 -1.58
C LYS A 73 -7.03 -15.77 -1.86
N MET A 74 -5.90 -16.48 -1.95
CA MET A 74 -4.64 -15.88 -2.38
C MET A 74 -4.70 -15.54 -3.88
N ARG A 75 -4.46 -14.28 -4.21
CA ARG A 75 -4.51 -13.76 -5.58
C ARG A 75 -3.25 -12.96 -5.87
N MET A 76 -2.78 -13.02 -7.11
CA MET A 76 -1.73 -12.13 -7.57
C MET A 76 -2.30 -10.71 -7.68
N THR A 77 -1.60 -9.74 -7.12
CA THR A 77 -1.97 -8.31 -7.20
C THR A 77 -0.72 -7.48 -7.47
N ASP A 78 -0.89 -6.39 -8.22
CA ASP A 78 0.16 -5.40 -8.39
C ASP A 78 0.40 -4.71 -7.03
N VAL A 79 1.66 -4.66 -6.63
CA VAL A 79 2.10 -4.02 -5.39
C VAL A 79 3.14 -2.94 -5.67
N ALA A 80 3.24 -2.00 -4.74
CA ALA A 80 4.22 -0.93 -4.77
C ALA A 80 4.77 -0.67 -3.36
N ASN A 81 6.06 -0.34 -3.27
CA ASN A 81 6.64 0.17 -2.04
C ASN A 81 6.29 1.65 -1.82
N THR A 82 6.67 2.20 -0.65
CA THR A 82 6.34 3.57 -0.27
C THR A 82 6.75 4.60 -1.33
N GLU A 83 7.97 4.54 -1.84
CA GLU A 83 8.46 5.49 -2.86
C GLU A 83 7.66 5.40 -4.16
N GLN A 84 7.36 4.17 -4.62
CA GLN A 84 6.56 3.92 -5.81
C GLN A 84 5.13 4.44 -5.63
N LEU A 85 4.54 4.25 -4.45
CA LEU A 85 3.21 4.79 -4.12
C LEU A 85 3.20 6.31 -4.11
N LEU A 86 4.19 6.96 -3.47
CA LEU A 86 4.27 8.41 -3.45
C LEU A 86 4.35 9.03 -4.85
N ARG A 87 4.99 8.34 -5.80
CA ARG A 87 4.98 8.74 -7.22
C ARG A 87 3.62 8.48 -7.86
N LEU A 88 3.03 7.31 -7.63
CA LEU A 88 1.74 6.94 -8.20
C LEU A 88 0.61 7.88 -7.74
N ILE A 89 0.60 8.25 -6.46
CA ILE A 89 -0.40 9.14 -5.84
C ILE A 89 -0.44 10.50 -6.54
N GLN A 90 0.69 11.00 -7.05
CA GLN A 90 0.73 12.26 -7.80
C GLN A 90 -0.10 12.22 -9.08
N SER A 91 -0.36 11.04 -9.63
CA SER A 91 -1.18 10.83 -10.83
C SER A 91 -2.64 10.53 -10.52
N ILE A 92 -3.03 10.45 -9.25
CA ILE A 92 -4.40 10.17 -8.81
C ILE A 92 -4.99 11.45 -8.18
N PRO A 93 -5.87 12.18 -8.88
CA PRO A 93 -6.52 13.35 -8.29
C PRO A 93 -7.48 12.89 -7.19
N SER A 94 -7.15 13.18 -5.94
CA SER A 94 -7.96 12.81 -4.77
C SER A 94 -7.74 13.78 -3.60
N PRO A 95 -8.80 14.21 -2.90
CA PRO A 95 -8.66 14.95 -1.65
C PRO A 95 -8.02 14.10 -0.54
N LYS A 96 -8.06 12.77 -0.65
CA LYS A 96 -7.46 11.83 0.30
C LYS A 96 -5.96 11.60 0.08
N ALA A 97 -5.39 12.13 -1.02
CA ALA A 97 -3.99 11.94 -1.34
C ALA A 97 -3.05 12.49 -0.25
N GLU A 98 -3.32 13.69 0.27
CA GLU A 98 -2.48 14.28 1.32
C GLU A 98 -2.58 13.51 2.65
N PRO A 99 -3.79 13.25 3.20
CA PRO A 99 -3.94 12.39 4.38
C PRO A 99 -3.27 11.01 4.23
N PHE A 100 -3.39 10.39 3.06
CA PHE A 100 -2.78 9.09 2.80
C PHE A 100 -1.25 9.13 2.82
N LYS A 101 -0.63 10.19 2.30
CA LYS A 101 0.82 10.40 2.37
C LYS A 101 1.30 10.56 3.81
N GLN A 102 0.57 11.31 4.63
CA GLN A 102 0.88 11.47 6.06
C GLN A 102 0.81 10.12 6.79
N TRP A 103 -0.21 9.32 6.49
CA TRP A 103 -0.33 7.98 7.04
C TRP A 103 0.81 7.04 6.61
N LEU A 104 1.25 7.08 5.35
CA LEU A 104 2.43 6.34 4.91
C LEU A 104 3.70 6.77 5.67
N ALA A 105 3.86 8.07 5.92
CA ALA A 105 4.97 8.59 6.70
C ALA A 105 4.93 8.11 8.16
N GLN A 106 3.74 8.08 8.77
CA GLN A 106 3.52 7.56 10.12
C GLN A 106 3.91 6.08 10.24
N ILE A 107 3.47 5.23 9.31
CA ILE A 107 3.85 3.80 9.28
C ILE A 107 5.37 3.64 9.17
N GLY A 108 6.02 4.47 8.36
CA GLY A 108 7.48 4.47 8.22
C GLY A 108 8.18 4.87 9.52
N ALA A 109 7.70 5.92 10.19
CA ALA A 109 8.26 6.40 11.46
C ALA A 109 8.11 5.36 12.58
N GLU A 110 6.94 4.73 12.70
CA GLU A 110 6.70 3.64 13.64
C GLU A 110 7.69 2.49 13.44
N ARG A 111 8.00 2.16 12.18
CA ARG A 111 8.97 1.10 11.88
C ARG A 111 10.38 1.45 12.35
N ILE A 112 10.82 2.69 12.14
CA ILE A 112 12.13 3.15 12.63
C ILE A 112 12.17 3.06 14.16
N ALA A 113 11.12 3.51 14.83
CA ALA A 113 11.02 3.43 16.29
C ALA A 113 11.04 1.99 16.81
N GLU A 114 10.37 1.04 16.14
CA GLU A 114 10.43 -0.40 16.47
C GLU A 114 11.84 -0.99 16.30
N ILE A 115 12.63 -0.50 15.34
CA ILE A 115 14.01 -0.94 15.13
C ILE A 115 14.92 -0.39 16.23
N GLU A 116 14.74 0.87 16.61
CA GLU A 116 15.51 1.53 17.68
C GLU A 116 15.14 0.98 19.07
N ASN A 117 13.88 0.61 19.28
CA ASN A 117 13.38 0.04 20.52
C ASN A 117 12.50 -1.22 20.26
N PRO A 118 13.10 -2.42 20.30
CA PRO A 118 12.41 -3.69 20.04
C PRO A 118 11.21 -3.98 20.97
N GLU A 119 11.11 -3.35 22.14
CA GLU A 119 9.98 -3.52 23.06
C GLU A 119 8.68 -2.90 22.50
N LEU A 120 8.78 -1.86 21.67
CA LEU A 120 7.62 -1.24 21.01
C LEU A 120 6.93 -2.20 20.02
N ALA A 121 7.71 -3.06 19.36
CA ALA A 121 7.16 -4.06 18.45
C ALA A 121 6.29 -5.10 19.19
N GLN A 122 6.63 -5.43 20.44
CA GLN A 122 5.87 -6.36 21.27
C GLN A 122 4.55 -5.76 21.74
N ALA A 123 4.54 -4.47 22.09
CA ALA A 123 3.33 -3.74 22.50
C ALA A 123 2.30 -3.58 21.35
N ARG A 124 2.76 -3.52 20.10
CA ARG A 124 1.87 -3.46 18.94
C ARG A 124 1.07 -4.75 18.77
N ILE A 125 1.74 -5.91 18.87
CA ILE A 125 1.13 -7.23 18.70
C ILE A 125 0.03 -7.47 19.75
N SER A 126 0.24 -7.00 20.99
CA SER A 126 -0.76 -7.13 22.06
C SER A 126 -1.96 -6.19 21.89
N THR A 127 -1.78 -5.02 21.26
CA THR A 127 -2.87 -4.06 21.03
C THR A 127 -3.77 -4.50 19.86
N SER A 128 -3.23 -5.20 18.86
CA SER A 128 -4.00 -5.73 17.72
C SER A 128 -4.89 -6.95 18.05
N GLN A 129 -4.86 -7.45 19.29
CA GLN A 129 -5.61 -8.64 19.75
C GLN A 129 -6.76 -8.31 20.73
N ASN A 130 -7.00 -7.02 21.02
CA ASN A 130 -8.08 -6.54 21.88
C ASN A 130 -9.10 -5.71 21.10
#